data_AF-A0A1I2J8V7-F1
#
_entry.id   AF-A0A1I2J8V7-F1
#
_cell.length_a   1.000
_cell.length_b   1.000
_cell.length_c   1.000
_cell.angle_alpha   90.00
_cell.angle_beta   90.00
_cell.angle_gamma   90.00
#
_symmetry.space_group_name_H-M   'P 1'
#
loop_
_entity.id
_entity.type
_entity.pdbx_description
1 polymer ?
#
loop_
_entity_poly.entity_id
_entity_poly.type
_entity_poly.pdbx_seq_one_letter_code
_entity_poly.pdbx_strand_id
1 'polypeptide(L)'
;MGVTSSPQEVLHTGFDARGFLEALRNRVLRVTLAMRPGVQRLELAIEVFWYAALETKAGEQPVPWSTYARPDHPQRGLLVPVRLMLRSELIHCGIARPDSILDEVMGRLLAVAQEEARLGRAQPALRERFFAWLRATVRTASPLAVEPVG
;
A
#
# COMPACT_ATOMS: atom_id res chain seq x y z
N MET A 1 -48.07 -24.52 -4.27
CA MET A 1 -47.17 -24.95 -3.17
C MET A 1 -45.87 -25.38 -3.84
N GLY A 2 -44.70 -24.80 -3.62
CA GLY A 2 -44.29 -23.71 -2.75
C GLY A 2 -43.22 -22.86 -3.44
N VAL A 3 -43.14 -21.61 -2.98
CA VAL A 3 -42.10 -20.64 -3.29
C VAL A 3 -40.88 -21.02 -2.46
N THR A 4 -39.69 -21.13 -3.06
CA THR A 4 -38.43 -20.86 -2.36
C THR A 4 -37.50 -20.10 -3.29
N SER A 5 -37.60 -18.78 -3.19
CA SER A 5 -36.57 -17.84 -3.61
C SER A 5 -35.31 -18.03 -2.76
N SER A 6 -34.16 -18.11 -3.45
CA SER A 6 -32.78 -17.63 -3.12
C SER A 6 -32.15 -17.93 -1.73
N PRO A 7 -30.80 -18.09 -1.67
CA PRO A 7 -29.96 -16.91 -1.50
C PRO A 7 -28.57 -17.05 -2.17
N GLN A 8 -28.43 -16.51 -3.39
CA GLN A 8 -27.12 -16.08 -3.91
C GLN A 8 -27.24 -14.73 -4.63
N GLU A 9 -27.99 -13.79 -4.05
CA GLU A 9 -27.70 -12.38 -4.27
C GLU A 9 -26.60 -11.99 -3.28
N VAL A 10 -25.36 -12.31 -3.65
CA VAL A 10 -24.22 -11.60 -3.07
C VAL A 10 -24.35 -10.18 -3.59
N LEU A 11 -24.86 -9.30 -2.74
CA LEU A 11 -24.88 -7.85 -2.93
C LEU A 11 -23.50 -7.40 -3.43
N HIS A 12 -23.36 -7.22 -4.75
CA HIS A 12 -22.22 -6.58 -5.38
C HIS A 12 -22.30 -5.08 -5.10
N THR A 13 -21.88 -4.68 -3.90
CA THR A 13 -21.69 -3.27 -3.56
C THR A 13 -20.42 -2.76 -4.24
N GLY A 14 -20.58 -2.24 -5.46
CA GLY A 14 -20.08 -0.94 -5.91
C GLY A 14 -18.59 -0.71 -6.20
N PHE A 15 -17.64 -1.45 -5.63
CA PHE A 15 -16.19 -1.19 -5.82
C PHE A 15 -15.49 -2.31 -6.59
N ASP A 16 -14.99 -2.02 -7.80
CA ASP A 16 -14.12 -2.96 -8.54
C ASP A 16 -12.69 -2.95 -7.98
N ALA A 17 -12.52 -3.66 -6.86
CA ALA A 17 -11.23 -3.82 -6.20
C ALA A 17 -10.16 -4.41 -7.12
N ARG A 18 -10.55 -5.27 -8.08
CA ARG A 18 -9.61 -5.88 -9.01
C ARG A 18 -9.13 -4.88 -10.05
N GLY A 19 -10.04 -4.16 -10.69
CA GLY A 19 -9.71 -3.11 -11.65
C GLY A 19 -8.85 -2.01 -11.03
N PHE A 20 -9.19 -1.57 -9.81
CA PHE A 20 -8.35 -0.62 -9.07
C PHE A 20 -6.92 -1.12 -8.90
N LEU A 21 -6.74 -2.37 -8.45
CA LEU A 21 -5.43 -2.90 -8.10
C LEU A 21 -4.58 -3.26 -9.33
N GLU A 22 -5.21 -3.68 -10.43
CA GLU A 22 -4.55 -3.82 -11.73
C GLU A 22 -4.08 -2.46 -12.28
N ALA A 23 -4.92 -1.42 -12.18
CA ALA A 23 -4.55 -0.07 -12.57
C ALA A 23 -3.41 0.50 -11.72
N LEU A 24 -3.48 0.31 -10.40
CA LEU A 24 -2.43 0.68 -9.45
C LEU A 24 -1.11 -0.02 -9.79
N ARG A 25 -1.13 -1.34 -9.99
CA ARG A 25 0.07 -2.10 -10.38
C ARG A 25 0.72 -1.51 -11.63
N ASN A 26 -0.08 -1.24 -12.66
CA ASN A 26 0.42 -0.69 -13.92
C ASN A 26 0.96 0.74 -13.75
N ARG A 27 0.38 1.55 -12.86
CA ARG A 27 0.90 2.88 -12.53
C ARG A 27 2.24 2.80 -11.80
N VAL A 28 2.30 2.01 -10.74
CA VAL A 28 3.55 1.77 -9.98
C VAL A 28 4.66 1.30 -10.91
N LEU A 29 4.42 0.25 -11.70
CA LEU A 29 5.41 -0.26 -12.65
C LEU A 29 5.90 0.80 -13.64
N ARG A 30 5.00 1.66 -14.14
CA ARG A 30 5.36 2.75 -15.05
C ARG A 30 6.21 3.82 -14.38
N VAL A 31 5.83 4.28 -13.18
CA VAL A 31 6.58 5.36 -12.51
C VAL A 31 7.91 4.91 -11.95
N THR A 32 8.05 3.62 -11.62
CA THR A 32 9.31 3.05 -11.13
C THR A 32 10.16 2.45 -12.25
N LEU A 33 9.71 2.53 -13.51
CA LEU A 33 10.44 2.00 -14.65
C LEU A 33 11.80 2.69 -14.76
N ALA A 34 12.87 1.92 -14.91
CA ALA A 34 14.27 2.39 -14.96
C ALA A 34 14.82 3.02 -13.67
N MET A 35 14.03 3.10 -12.58
CA MET A 35 14.56 3.52 -11.28
C MET A 35 15.35 2.38 -10.64
N ARG A 36 16.54 2.73 -10.13
CA ARG A 36 17.32 1.82 -9.29
C ARG A 36 16.52 1.48 -8.02
N PRO A 37 16.54 0.23 -7.57
CA PRO A 37 15.96 -0.11 -6.28
C PRO A 37 16.62 0.68 -5.13
N GLY A 38 15.84 1.02 -4.12
CA GLY A 38 16.22 1.76 -2.92
C GLY A 38 15.07 2.60 -2.36
N VAL A 39 15.38 3.36 -1.31
CA VAL A 39 14.41 4.20 -0.57
C VAL A 39 13.64 5.18 -1.48
N GLN A 40 14.28 5.76 -2.49
CA GLN A 40 13.59 6.68 -3.41
C GLN A 40 12.52 5.99 -4.25
N ARG A 41 12.81 4.81 -4.79
CA ARG A 41 11.84 4.03 -5.58
C ARG A 41 10.69 3.54 -4.71
N LEU A 42 11.00 3.16 -3.47
CA LEU A 42 10.04 2.81 -2.43
C LEU A 42 9.07 3.95 -2.13
N GLU A 43 9.59 5.15 -1.86
CA GLU A 43 8.78 6.32 -1.55
C GLU A 43 7.85 6.71 -2.72
N LEU A 44 8.39 6.75 -3.95
CA LEU A 44 7.59 7.09 -5.12
C LEU A 44 6.41 6.13 -5.31
N ALA A 45 6.64 4.82 -5.16
CA ALA A 45 5.58 3.85 -5.33
C ALA A 45 4.49 3.95 -4.24
N ILE A 46 4.88 4.32 -3.02
CA ILE A 46 3.95 4.64 -1.93
C ILE A 46 3.13 5.89 -2.26
N GLU A 47 3.73 6.93 -2.83
CA GLU A 47 2.97 8.11 -3.26
C GLU A 47 1.95 7.77 -4.34
N VAL A 48 2.34 7.00 -5.35
CA VAL A 48 1.42 6.55 -6.41
C VAL A 48 0.27 5.73 -5.86
N PHE A 49 0.52 4.90 -4.84
CA PHE A 49 -0.53 4.21 -4.12
C PHE A 49 -1.56 5.17 -3.52
N TRP A 50 -1.12 6.17 -2.77
CA TRP A 50 -2.04 7.13 -2.16
C TRP A 50 -2.78 7.99 -3.17
N TYR A 51 -2.12 8.41 -4.26
CA TYR A 51 -2.81 9.11 -5.35
C TYR A 51 -3.92 8.27 -5.96
N ALA A 52 -3.63 7.01 -6.28
CA ALA A 52 -4.64 6.10 -6.81
C ALA A 52 -5.79 5.89 -5.80
N ALA A 53 -5.47 5.67 -4.52
CA ALA A 53 -6.47 5.47 -3.47
C ALA A 53 -7.41 6.68 -3.30
N LEU A 54 -6.88 7.90 -3.41
CA LEU A 54 -7.66 9.14 -3.37
C LEU A 54 -8.56 9.31 -4.61
N GLU A 55 -8.04 9.07 -5.81
CA GLU A 55 -8.81 9.16 -7.06
C GLU A 55 -9.97 8.18 -7.07
N THR A 56 -9.77 6.95 -6.58
CA THR A 56 -10.83 5.96 -6.46
C THR A 56 -11.98 6.42 -5.57
N LYS A 57 -11.69 7.11 -4.46
CA LYS A 57 -12.72 7.70 -3.61
C LYS A 57 -13.43 8.89 -4.27
N ALA A 58 -12.79 9.59 -5.19
CA ALA A 58 -13.42 10.69 -5.91
C ALA A 58 -14.52 10.21 -6.87
N GLY A 59 -14.55 8.91 -7.24
CA GLY A 59 -15.53 8.32 -8.14
C GLY A 59 -16.56 7.37 -7.52
N GLU A 60 -16.33 6.81 -6.32
CA GLU A 60 -17.10 5.66 -5.80
C GLU A 60 -17.25 5.63 -4.25
N GLN A 61 -17.89 4.58 -3.73
CA GLN A 61 -18.00 4.28 -2.29
C GLN A 61 -16.63 4.20 -1.60
N PRO A 62 -16.57 4.54 -0.29
CA PRO A 62 -15.32 4.52 0.47
C PRO A 62 -14.70 3.13 0.51
N VAL A 63 -13.49 2.99 -0.03
CA VAL A 63 -12.72 1.76 0.03
C VAL A 63 -12.23 1.53 1.47
N PRO A 64 -12.52 0.38 2.09
CA PRO A 64 -12.12 0.11 3.47
C PRO A 64 -10.68 -0.41 3.51
N TRP A 65 -9.69 0.45 3.20
CA TRP A 65 -8.27 0.10 3.07
C TRP A 65 -7.70 -0.68 4.26
N SER A 66 -8.14 -0.38 5.47
CA SER A 66 -7.76 -1.10 6.69
C SER A 66 -8.17 -2.57 6.69
N THR A 67 -9.22 -2.93 5.95
CA THR A 67 -9.70 -4.31 5.82
C THR A 67 -8.71 -5.17 5.02
N TYR A 68 -8.05 -4.61 4.00
CA TYR A 68 -7.01 -5.31 3.25
C TYR A 68 -5.73 -5.55 4.08
N ALA A 69 -5.57 -4.86 5.22
CA ALA A 69 -4.44 -5.06 6.12
C ALA A 69 -4.53 -6.37 6.92
N ARG A 70 -5.71 -7.02 6.96
CA ARG A 70 -5.91 -8.27 7.70
C ARG A 70 -5.39 -9.47 6.91
N PRO A 71 -4.62 -10.40 7.51
CA PRO A 71 -4.03 -11.55 6.81
C PRO A 71 -5.03 -12.47 6.11
N ASP A 72 -6.22 -12.59 6.67
CA ASP A 72 -7.32 -13.47 6.28
C ASP A 72 -8.26 -12.86 5.22
N HIS A 73 -8.10 -11.58 4.87
CA HIS A 73 -9.02 -10.96 3.93
C HIS A 73 -8.85 -11.53 2.51
N PRO A 74 -9.92 -12.01 1.84
CA PRO A 74 -9.82 -12.69 0.54
C PRO A 74 -9.21 -11.80 -0.56
N GLN A 75 -9.36 -10.48 -0.44
CA GLN A 75 -8.80 -9.52 -1.38
C GLN A 75 -7.41 -8.99 -0.97
N ARG A 76 -6.84 -9.42 0.17
CA ARG A 76 -5.45 -9.06 0.57
C ARG A 76 -4.44 -9.45 -0.51
N GLY A 77 -4.68 -10.58 -1.18
CA GLY A 77 -3.85 -11.07 -2.29
C GLY A 77 -3.72 -10.08 -3.44
N LEU A 78 -4.64 -9.14 -3.57
CA LEU A 78 -4.57 -8.11 -4.61
C LEU A 78 -3.50 -7.03 -4.31
N LEU A 79 -3.05 -6.88 -3.06
CA LEU A 79 -1.92 -6.03 -2.68
C LEU A 79 -0.55 -6.70 -2.88
N VAL A 80 -0.51 -7.95 -3.38
CA VAL A 80 0.74 -8.70 -3.62
C VAL A 80 1.76 -7.91 -4.46
N PRO A 81 1.40 -7.20 -5.55
CA PRO A 81 2.38 -6.44 -6.31
C PRO A 81 3.05 -5.33 -5.47
N VAL A 82 2.26 -4.60 -4.68
CA VAL A 82 2.79 -3.59 -3.75
C VAL A 82 3.67 -4.26 -2.71
N ARG A 83 3.23 -5.36 -2.09
CA ARG A 83 4.02 -6.12 -1.11
C ARG A 83 5.34 -6.60 -1.67
N LEU A 84 5.35 -7.20 -2.86
CA LEU A 84 6.56 -7.71 -3.51
C LEU A 84 7.55 -6.58 -3.83
N MET A 85 7.04 -5.45 -4.32
CA MET A 85 7.85 -4.28 -4.56
C MET A 85 8.43 -3.72 -3.26
N LEU A 86 7.60 -3.45 -2.24
CA LEU A 86 8.06 -2.98 -0.93
C LEU A 86 9.13 -3.92 -0.34
N ARG A 87 8.89 -5.22 -0.40
CA ARG A 87 9.83 -6.25 0.04
C ARG A 87 11.15 -6.19 -0.73
N SER A 88 11.08 -6.08 -2.06
CA SER A 88 12.26 -5.93 -2.91
C SER A 88 13.06 -4.69 -2.53
N GLU A 89 12.41 -3.55 -2.32
CA GLU A 89 13.09 -2.32 -1.91
C GLU A 89 13.73 -2.44 -0.54
N LEU A 90 13.04 -3.04 0.44
CA LEU A 90 13.60 -3.30 1.77
C LEU A 90 14.87 -4.14 1.68
N ILE A 91 14.89 -5.19 0.84
CA ILE A 91 16.10 -5.99 0.58
C ILE A 91 17.22 -5.10 0.01
N HIS A 92 16.91 -4.26 -0.97
CA HIS A 92 17.89 -3.35 -1.57
C HIS A 92 18.37 -2.24 -0.63
N CYS A 93 17.61 -1.92 0.40
CA CYS A 93 18.05 -1.04 1.49
C CYS A 93 18.93 -1.75 2.53
N GLY A 94 19.25 -3.03 2.32
CA GLY A 94 20.09 -3.82 3.22
C GLY A 94 19.37 -4.38 4.44
N ILE A 95 18.04 -4.42 4.47
CA ILE A 95 17.29 -4.90 5.63
C ILE A 95 17.47 -6.42 5.78
N ALA A 96 18.01 -6.86 6.92
CA ALA A 96 18.30 -8.28 7.18
C ALA A 96 17.03 -9.16 7.28
N ARG A 97 15.92 -8.57 7.75
CA ARG A 97 14.61 -9.24 7.89
C ARG A 97 13.53 -8.38 7.24
N PRO A 98 13.42 -8.36 5.90
CA PRO A 98 12.49 -7.48 5.20
C PRO A 98 11.02 -7.80 5.54
N ASP A 99 10.71 -9.09 5.70
CA ASP A 99 9.34 -9.55 5.96
C ASP A 99 8.80 -9.11 7.33
N SER A 100 9.66 -8.94 8.35
CA SER A 100 9.22 -8.45 9.67
C SER A 100 8.82 -6.97 9.67
N ILE A 101 9.34 -6.18 8.74
CA ILE A 101 9.05 -4.74 8.62
C ILE A 101 7.93 -4.51 7.61
N LEU A 102 7.83 -5.36 6.60
CA LEU A 102 6.86 -5.25 5.51
C LEU A 102 5.42 -5.10 6.01
N ASP A 103 5.01 -5.88 7.01
CA ASP A 103 3.65 -5.82 7.51
C ASP A 103 3.36 -4.51 8.28
N GLU A 104 4.34 -3.95 8.98
CA GLU A 104 4.20 -2.63 9.61
C GLU A 104 4.12 -1.51 8.56
N VAL A 105 4.97 -1.58 7.52
CA VAL A 105 4.94 -0.63 6.39
C VAL A 105 3.57 -0.68 5.70
N MET A 106 3.06 -1.88 5.42
CA MET A 106 1.74 -2.06 4.82
C MET A 106 0.62 -1.52 5.71
N GLY A 107 0.66 -1.79 7.02
CA GLY A 107 -0.34 -1.29 7.95
C GLY A 107 -0.41 0.24 7.97
N ARG A 108 0.75 0.90 8.07
CA ARG A 108 0.83 2.37 8.08
C ARG A 108 0.46 2.98 6.72
N LEU A 109 0.85 2.36 5.61
CA LEU A 109 0.48 2.77 4.26
C LEU A 109 -1.04 2.81 4.09
N LEU A 110 -1.71 1.74 4.49
CA LEU A 110 -3.16 1.58 4.39
C LEU A 110 -3.91 2.50 5.36
N ALA A 111 -3.34 2.80 6.54
CA ALA A 111 -3.91 3.76 7.48
C ALA A 111 -3.92 5.19 6.91
N VAL A 112 -2.84 5.62 6.26
CA VAL A 112 -2.80 6.93 5.57
C VAL A 112 -3.83 6.97 4.43
N ALA A 113 -3.91 5.92 3.62
CA ALA A 113 -4.91 5.84 2.55
C ALA A 113 -6.34 5.90 3.07
N GLN A 114 -6.63 5.20 4.18
CA GLN A 114 -7.94 5.25 4.85
C GLN A 114 -8.30 6.67 5.28
N GLU A 115 -7.36 7.37 5.90
CA GLU A 115 -7.61 8.71 6.41
C GLU A 115 -7.74 9.75 5.28
N GLU A 116 -6.88 9.69 4.27
CA GLU A 116 -6.97 10.56 3.10
C GLU A 116 -8.26 10.33 2.30
N ALA A 117 -8.66 9.06 2.11
CA ALA A 117 -9.93 8.72 1.47
C ALA A 117 -11.14 9.23 2.30
N ARG A 118 -11.11 9.05 3.63
CA ARG A 118 -12.14 9.57 4.55
C ARG A 118 -12.28 11.09 4.42
N LEU A 119 -11.16 11.82 4.40
CA LEU A 119 -11.13 13.28 4.29
C LEU A 119 -11.38 13.78 2.86
N GLY A 120 -11.24 12.93 1.85
CA GLY A 120 -11.39 13.30 0.44
C GLY A 120 -10.30 14.22 -0.10
N ARG A 121 -9.15 14.29 0.57
CA ARG A 121 -8.02 15.11 0.14
C ARG A 121 -6.71 14.54 0.66
N ALA A 122 -5.63 14.82 -0.06
CA ALA A 122 -4.29 14.52 0.40
C ALA A 122 -3.97 15.27 1.70
N GLN A 123 -3.19 14.62 2.57
CA GLN A 123 -2.75 15.15 3.85
C GLN A 123 -1.21 15.10 3.90
N PRO A 124 -0.52 16.16 3.44
CA PRO A 124 0.94 16.20 3.38
C PRO A 124 1.60 15.84 4.71
N ALA A 125 1.09 16.35 5.83
CA ALA A 125 1.60 16.06 7.16
C ALA A 125 1.46 14.57 7.58
N LEU A 126 0.51 13.81 7.04
CA LEU A 126 0.43 12.35 7.27
C LEU A 126 1.48 11.62 6.44
N ARG A 127 1.62 11.99 5.16
CA ARG A 127 2.62 11.41 4.25
C ARG A 127 4.04 11.67 4.73
N GLU A 128 4.35 12.90 5.14
CA GLU A 128 5.66 13.29 5.69
C GLU A 128 6.00 12.50 6.97
N ARG A 129 5.05 12.37 7.90
CA ARG A 129 5.24 11.54 9.10
C ARG A 129 5.49 10.08 8.76
N PHE A 130 4.78 9.54 7.77
CA PHE A 130 5.01 8.19 7.28
C PHE A 130 6.42 8.06 6.70
N PHE A 131 6.86 8.97 5.82
CA PHE A 131 8.19 8.89 5.21
C PHE A 131 9.32 9.10 6.21
N ALA A 132 9.16 10.00 7.18
CA ALA A 132 10.11 10.18 8.27
C ALA A 132 10.27 8.87 9.07
N TRP A 133 9.16 8.23 9.43
CA TRP A 133 9.17 6.93 10.09
C TRP A 133 9.80 5.84 9.23
N LEU A 134 9.47 5.76 7.93
CA LEU A 134 9.99 4.75 7.02
C LEU A 134 11.52 4.85 6.89
N ARG A 135 12.04 6.08 6.67
CA ARG A 135 13.48 6.35 6.59
C ARG A 135 14.21 6.00 7.88
N ALA A 136 13.63 6.32 9.04
CA ALA A 136 14.19 5.97 10.34
C ALA A 136 14.21 4.46 10.57
N THR A 137 13.13 3.76 10.18
CA THR A 137 13.01 2.31 10.27
C THR A 137 14.04 1.62 9.39
N VAL A 138 14.15 2.05 8.13
CA VAL A 138 15.14 1.51 7.18
C VAL A 138 16.57 1.71 7.69
N ARG A 139 16.87 2.89 8.23
CA ARG A 139 18.19 3.17 8.83
C ARG A 139 18.49 2.26 10.02
N THR A 140 17.54 2.08 10.92
CA THR A 140 17.73 1.29 12.14
C THR A 140 17.86 -0.21 11.85
N ALA A 141 17.13 -0.70 10.85
CA ALA A 141 17.08 -2.12 10.53
C ALA A 141 18.09 -2.56 9.45
N SER A 142 18.86 -1.63 8.89
CA SER A 142 19.95 -1.93 7.95
C SER A 142 21.25 -2.17 8.73
N PRO A 143 21.87 -3.37 8.65
CA PRO A 143 23.17 -3.65 9.26
C PRO A 143 24.30 -2.78 8.69
N LEU A 144 24.08 -2.15 7.52
CA LEU A 144 25.00 -1.23 6.88
C LEU A 144 24.91 0.20 7.41
N ALA A 145 24.00 0.48 8.36
CA ALA A 145 23.95 1.75 9.08
C ALA A 145 25.05 1.79 10.16
N VAL A 146 26.30 1.64 9.75
CA VAL A 146 27.48 1.97 10.55
C VAL A 146 27.87 3.41 10.18
N GLU A 147 28.18 4.21 11.20
CA GLU A 147 28.32 5.67 11.23
C GLU A 147 29.14 6.32 10.08
N PRO A 148 28.93 7.62 9.79
CA PRO A 148 29.87 8.38 8.98
C PRO A 148 31.25 8.32 9.65
N VAL A 149 32.23 7.79 8.93
CA VAL A 149 33.63 7.90 9.31
C VAL A 149 34.04 9.36 9.13
N GLY A 150 34.31 10.05 10.25
CA GLY A 150 35.24 11.19 10.37
C GLY A 150 34.88 12.48 9.65
#